data_AF-A0A9D2AJ01-F1
#
_entry.id   AF-A0A9D2AJ01-F1
#
_cell.length_a   1.000
_cell.length_b   1.000
_cell.length_c   1.000
_cell.angle_alpha   90.00
_cell.angle_beta   90.00
_cell.angle_gamma   90.00
#
_symmetry.space_group_name_H-M   'P 1'
#
loop_
_entity.id
_entity.type
_entity.pdbx_description
1 polymer ?
#
loop_
_entity_poly.entity_id
_entity_poly.type
_entity_poly.pdbx_seq_one_letter_code
_entity_poly.pdbx_strand_id
1 'polypeptide(L)'
;LRDVINKNLTEEDLLHSCRIAFEGGWSSVKLYFMLGLPTETDEDIVDIARVADHVVHTWREYAPDKRRGVNVTVSTSWFVPKPHTAFQWEAQITKEEYERRVKLLRSSIRAKAVSYKWHDSDTSFLEAVLSRGDRRMGRVLEAAWRRGAKMDAWQDYYHLDLWQAAFEECGLDPAFYANRVREKDEILPWSMISSGVSQKFLWRERERAYQGLTTPDCRQSCSGCGANCLIGGEKCDV
;
A
#
# COMPACT_ATOMS: atom_id res chain seq x y z
N LEU A 1 -7.56 -8.54 6.71
CA LEU A 1 -6.58 -7.47 6.35
C LEU A 1 -6.92 -6.00 6.70
N ARG A 2 -8.17 -5.52 6.62
CA ARG A 2 -8.46 -4.07 6.86
C ARG A 2 -7.99 -3.59 8.24
N ASP A 3 -8.21 -4.42 9.26
CA ASP A 3 -7.76 -4.14 10.64
C ASP A 3 -6.24 -4.14 10.80
N VAL A 4 -5.53 -5.01 10.08
CA VAL A 4 -4.06 -5.08 10.07
C VAL A 4 -3.45 -3.75 9.63
N ILE A 5 -4.07 -3.06 8.67
CA ILE A 5 -3.63 -1.74 8.20
C ILE A 5 -4.37 -0.58 8.90
N ASN A 6 -5.04 -0.87 10.01
CA ASN A 6 -5.82 0.06 10.82
C ASN A 6 -6.86 0.89 10.02
N LYS A 7 -7.49 0.26 9.01
CA LYS A 7 -8.64 0.83 8.31
C LYS A 7 -9.92 0.40 9.00
N ASN A 8 -10.48 1.28 9.82
CA ASN A 8 -11.77 1.10 10.50
C ASN A 8 -12.94 1.24 9.52
N LEU A 9 -13.00 0.36 8.52
CA LEU A 9 -14.07 0.30 7.52
C LEU A 9 -14.48 -1.16 7.36
N THR A 10 -15.75 -1.46 7.64
CA THR A 10 -16.30 -2.78 7.42
C THR A 10 -16.72 -2.98 5.97
N GLU A 11 -16.98 -4.21 5.58
CA GLU A 11 -17.58 -4.48 4.28
C GLU A 11 -19.02 -3.95 4.19
N GLU A 12 -19.77 -3.99 5.29
CA GLU A 12 -21.12 -3.44 5.35
C GLU A 12 -21.13 -1.94 5.06
N ASP A 13 -20.21 -1.18 5.66
CA ASP A 13 -20.05 0.26 5.39
C ASP A 13 -19.79 0.55 3.90
N LEU A 14 -18.95 -0.27 3.27
CA LEU A 14 -18.63 -0.18 1.84
C LEU A 14 -19.88 -0.44 0.99
N LEU A 15 -20.59 -1.53 1.26
CA LEU A 15 -21.78 -1.92 0.48
C LEU A 15 -22.93 -0.92 0.69
N HIS A 16 -23.10 -0.42 1.90
CA HIS A 16 -24.06 0.65 2.21
C HIS A 16 -23.76 1.93 1.41
N SER A 17 -22.49 2.35 1.37
CA SER A 17 -22.07 3.51 0.58
C SER A 17 -22.29 3.30 -0.92
N CYS A 18 -21.99 2.09 -1.42
CA CYS A 18 -22.24 1.72 -2.82
C CYS A 18 -23.73 1.72 -3.14
N ARG A 19 -24.56 1.19 -2.25
CA ARG A 19 -26.03 1.20 -2.38
C ARG A 19 -26.55 2.62 -2.57
N ILE A 20 -26.20 3.55 -1.68
CA ILE A 20 -26.64 4.96 -1.76
C ILE A 20 -26.25 5.57 -3.11
N ALA A 21 -25.02 5.33 -3.56
CA ALA A 21 -24.57 5.81 -4.86
C ALA A 21 -25.37 5.19 -6.02
N PHE A 22 -25.63 3.89 -5.99
CA PHE A 22 -26.37 3.21 -7.05
C PHE A 22 -27.86 3.60 -7.10
N GLU A 23 -28.50 3.81 -5.96
CA GLU A 23 -29.86 4.38 -5.88
C GLU A 23 -29.89 5.77 -6.53
N GLY A 24 -28.82 6.56 -6.38
CA GLY A 24 -28.61 7.85 -7.04
C GLY A 24 -28.29 7.78 -8.54
N GLY A 25 -28.28 6.59 -9.15
CA GLY A 25 -28.05 6.39 -10.58
C GLY A 25 -26.56 6.30 -11.00
N TRP A 26 -25.62 6.28 -10.05
CA TRP A 26 -24.23 6.01 -10.37
C TRP A 26 -24.05 4.56 -10.84
N SER A 27 -23.09 4.34 -11.74
CA SER A 27 -22.86 3.03 -12.38
C SER A 27 -21.37 2.70 -12.52
N SER A 28 -20.49 3.44 -11.85
CA SER A 28 -19.06 3.20 -11.84
C SER A 28 -18.50 3.32 -10.43
N VAL A 29 -17.72 2.33 -10.01
CA VAL A 29 -17.03 2.31 -8.71
C VAL A 29 -15.59 1.87 -8.91
N LYS A 30 -14.65 2.51 -8.20
CA LYS A 30 -13.24 2.10 -8.19
C LYS A 30 -12.81 1.74 -6.77
N LEU A 31 -12.35 0.50 -6.61
CA LEU A 31 -11.88 -0.06 -5.35
C LEU A 31 -10.35 -0.15 -5.38
N TYR A 32 -9.71 0.37 -4.33
CA TYR A 32 -8.25 0.38 -4.20
C TYR A 32 -7.80 -0.59 -3.11
N PHE A 33 -6.91 -1.50 -3.48
CA PHE A 33 -6.31 -2.51 -2.61
C PHE A 33 -4.79 -2.46 -2.71
N MET A 34 -4.13 -3.11 -1.74
CA MET A 34 -2.70 -3.38 -1.80
C MET A 34 -2.51 -4.90 -1.81
N LEU A 35 -1.46 -5.37 -2.47
CA LEU A 35 -0.99 -6.75 -2.38
C LEU A 35 0.42 -6.77 -1.80
N GLY A 36 0.73 -7.82 -1.05
CA GLY A 36 2.02 -7.96 -0.37
C GLY A 36 2.05 -7.37 1.03
N LEU A 37 0.88 -7.17 1.65
CA LEU A 37 0.81 -6.73 3.05
C LEU A 37 1.36 -7.80 4.00
N PRO A 38 1.90 -7.40 5.16
CA PRO A 38 2.17 -8.34 6.25
C PRO A 38 0.90 -9.11 6.60
N THR A 39 1.07 -10.39 6.98
CA THR A 39 0.00 -11.35 7.30
C THR A 39 -1.01 -11.66 6.19
N GLU A 40 -0.85 -11.12 4.96
CA GLU A 40 -1.74 -11.40 3.83
C GLU A 40 -1.66 -12.87 3.41
N THR A 41 -2.83 -13.50 3.30
CA THR A 41 -3.00 -14.88 2.85
C THR A 41 -3.62 -14.95 1.46
N ASP A 42 -3.56 -16.12 0.83
CA ASP A 42 -4.26 -16.37 -0.44
C ASP A 42 -5.79 -16.21 -0.30
N GLU A 43 -6.35 -16.50 0.88
CA GLU A 43 -7.78 -16.29 1.17
C GLU A 43 -8.15 -14.81 1.14
N ASP A 44 -7.33 -13.95 1.75
CA ASP A 44 -7.54 -12.49 1.70
C ASP A 44 -7.53 -11.96 0.26
N ILE A 45 -6.66 -12.51 -0.59
CA ILE A 45 -6.56 -12.14 -2.00
C ILE A 45 -7.82 -12.55 -2.76
N VAL A 46 -8.32 -13.77 -2.51
CA VAL A 46 -9.57 -14.25 -3.11
C VAL A 46 -10.75 -13.40 -2.63
N ASP A 47 -10.75 -12.96 -1.38
CA ASP A 47 -11.82 -12.13 -0.81
C ASP A 47 -11.92 -10.75 -1.47
N ILE A 48 -10.84 -10.20 -2.03
CA ILE A 48 -10.91 -8.97 -2.85
C ILE A 48 -11.87 -9.15 -4.04
N ALA A 49 -11.85 -10.32 -4.70
CA ALA A 49 -12.76 -10.63 -5.78
C ALA A 49 -14.21 -10.76 -5.27
N ARG A 50 -14.41 -11.36 -4.09
CA ARG A 50 -15.74 -11.49 -3.46
C ARG A 50 -16.34 -10.12 -3.14
N VAL A 51 -15.55 -9.20 -2.58
CA VAL A 51 -15.98 -7.82 -2.31
C VAL A 51 -16.42 -7.13 -3.61
N ALA A 52 -15.66 -7.27 -4.70
CA ALA A 52 -16.03 -6.70 -5.99
C ALA A 52 -17.34 -7.31 -6.53
N ASP A 53 -17.53 -8.62 -6.38
CA ASP A 53 -18.77 -9.29 -6.73
C ASP A 53 -19.94 -8.77 -5.89
N HIS A 54 -19.79 -8.59 -4.59
CA HIS A 54 -20.84 -8.02 -3.73
C HIS A 54 -21.21 -6.59 -4.13
N VAL A 55 -20.25 -5.77 -4.56
CA VAL A 55 -20.55 -4.43 -5.13
C VAL A 55 -21.37 -4.54 -6.41
N VAL A 56 -21.05 -5.48 -7.32
CA VAL A 56 -21.85 -5.74 -8.53
C VAL A 56 -23.27 -6.20 -8.17
N HIS A 57 -23.41 -7.07 -7.17
CA HIS A 57 -24.73 -7.53 -6.70
C HIS A 57 -25.55 -6.38 -6.09
N THR A 58 -24.91 -5.53 -5.29
CA THR A 58 -25.53 -4.32 -4.74
C THR A 58 -26.06 -3.42 -5.86
N TRP A 59 -25.29 -3.18 -6.92
CA TRP A 59 -25.80 -2.43 -8.07
C TRP A 59 -27.01 -3.11 -8.73
N ARG A 60 -26.95 -4.44 -8.92
CA ARG A 60 -28.06 -5.19 -9.53
C ARG A 60 -29.35 -5.11 -8.72
N GLU A 61 -29.26 -4.96 -7.41
CA GLU A 61 -30.42 -4.87 -6.52
C GLU A 61 -30.99 -3.45 -6.49
N TYR A 62 -30.13 -2.45 -6.31
CA TYR A 62 -30.55 -1.09 -5.95
C TYR A 62 -30.54 -0.06 -7.09
N ALA A 63 -29.89 -0.34 -8.23
CA ALA A 63 -29.83 0.63 -9.32
C ALA A 63 -31.20 0.78 -10.03
N PRO A 64 -31.68 2.03 -10.24
CA PRO A 64 -33.00 2.27 -10.85
C PRO A 64 -33.02 1.99 -12.36
N ASP A 65 -31.92 2.22 -13.08
CA ASP A 65 -31.79 1.89 -14.51
C ASP A 65 -30.57 1.00 -14.76
N LYS A 66 -30.84 -0.22 -15.24
CA LYS A 66 -29.83 -1.27 -15.45
C LYS A 66 -29.35 -1.35 -16.91
N ARG A 67 -29.91 -0.54 -17.82
CA ARG A 67 -29.59 -0.59 -19.26
C ARG A 67 -28.14 -0.20 -19.57
N ARG A 68 -27.53 0.67 -18.75
CA ARG A 68 -26.14 1.11 -18.92
C ARG A 68 -25.10 0.10 -18.41
N GLY A 69 -25.52 -0.90 -17.63
CA GLY A 69 -24.59 -1.79 -16.92
C GLY A 69 -23.85 -1.09 -15.78
N VAL A 70 -22.98 -1.82 -15.10
CA VAL A 70 -22.07 -1.30 -14.06
C VAL A 70 -20.63 -1.58 -14.45
N ASN A 71 -19.75 -0.65 -14.10
CA ASN A 71 -18.31 -0.85 -14.17
C ASN A 71 -17.73 -0.81 -12.75
N VAL A 72 -17.11 -1.91 -12.32
CA VAL A 72 -16.35 -1.95 -11.07
C VAL A 72 -14.88 -2.08 -11.45
N THR A 73 -14.04 -1.12 -11.07
CA THR A 73 -12.60 -1.19 -11.27
C THR A 73 -11.92 -1.61 -9.97
N VAL A 74 -11.35 -2.80 -9.92
CA VAL A 74 -10.43 -3.22 -8.85
C VAL A 74 -9.03 -2.76 -9.23
N SER A 75 -8.38 -2.02 -8.35
CA SER A 75 -7.02 -1.49 -8.55
C SER A 75 -6.12 -1.96 -7.41
N THR A 76 -5.07 -2.72 -7.71
CA THR A 76 -4.07 -3.13 -6.69
C THR A 76 -2.74 -2.42 -6.88
N SER A 77 -2.16 -1.90 -5.80
CA SER A 77 -0.75 -1.51 -5.75
C SER A 77 0.09 -2.56 -5.03
N TRP A 78 1.38 -2.62 -5.37
CA TRP A 78 2.33 -3.40 -4.59
C TRP A 78 2.65 -2.65 -3.30
N PHE A 79 2.52 -3.34 -2.16
CA PHE A 79 2.87 -2.79 -0.88
C PHE A 79 4.33 -2.33 -0.85
N VAL A 80 4.55 -1.07 -0.46
CA VAL A 80 5.86 -0.46 -0.24
C VAL A 80 5.97 -0.11 1.25
N PRO A 81 6.88 -0.73 2.02
CA PRO A 81 6.97 -0.43 3.44
C PRO A 81 7.65 0.93 3.65
N LYS A 82 6.85 1.93 4.05
CA LYS A 82 7.27 3.34 4.11
C LYS A 82 7.94 3.70 5.44
N PRO A 83 8.99 4.55 5.41
CA PRO A 83 9.48 5.24 6.59
C PRO A 83 8.37 5.87 7.44
N HIS A 84 8.57 5.89 8.75
CA HIS A 84 7.64 6.49 9.72
C HIS A 84 6.24 5.85 9.76
N THR A 85 6.12 4.61 9.32
CA THR A 85 4.90 3.79 9.45
C THR A 85 5.16 2.58 10.34
N ALA A 86 4.08 1.94 10.81
CA ALA A 86 4.17 0.68 11.57
C ALA A 86 4.92 -0.42 10.81
N PHE A 87 4.91 -0.36 9.47
CA PHE A 87 5.52 -1.37 8.62
C PHE A 87 6.90 -0.99 8.10
N GLN A 88 7.54 0.06 8.62
CA GLN A 88 8.87 0.48 8.15
C GLN A 88 9.99 -0.58 8.32
N TRP A 89 9.73 -1.63 9.11
CA TRP A 89 10.63 -2.78 9.32
C TRP A 89 10.35 -3.96 8.40
N GLU A 90 9.25 -3.95 7.67
CA GLU A 90 8.84 -5.09 6.84
C GLU A 90 9.69 -5.22 5.58
N ALA A 91 9.79 -6.43 5.05
CA ALA A 91 10.26 -6.60 3.68
C ALA A 91 9.14 -6.23 2.70
N GLN A 92 9.49 -5.62 1.57
CA GLN A 92 8.65 -5.77 0.39
C GLN A 92 8.79 -7.22 -0.08
N ILE A 93 7.67 -7.90 -0.37
CA ILE A 93 7.71 -9.25 -0.96
C ILE A 93 8.51 -9.25 -2.27
N THR A 94 8.86 -10.41 -2.82
CA THR A 94 9.59 -10.46 -4.10
C THR A 94 8.64 -10.20 -5.29
N LYS A 95 9.20 -9.85 -6.44
CA LYS A 95 8.42 -9.62 -7.68
C LYS A 95 7.64 -10.88 -8.06
N GLU A 96 8.26 -12.04 -7.94
CA GLU A 96 7.66 -13.34 -8.26
C GLU A 96 6.43 -13.61 -7.40
N GLU A 97 6.51 -13.32 -6.10
CA GLU A 97 5.39 -13.49 -5.17
C GLU A 97 4.29 -12.46 -5.45
N TYR A 98 4.62 -11.20 -5.75
CA TYR A 98 3.63 -10.20 -6.14
C TYR A 98 2.89 -10.61 -7.42
N GLU A 99 3.61 -11.05 -8.45
CA GLU A 99 3.02 -11.55 -9.70
C GLU A 99 2.16 -12.79 -9.48
N ARG A 100 2.54 -13.71 -8.57
CA ARG A 100 1.72 -14.85 -8.19
C ARG A 100 0.38 -14.41 -7.61
N ARG A 101 0.40 -13.42 -6.70
CA ARG A 101 -0.80 -12.85 -6.06
C ARG A 101 -1.69 -12.12 -7.06
N VAL A 102 -1.11 -11.34 -7.99
CA VAL A 102 -1.83 -10.71 -9.09
C VAL A 102 -2.54 -11.76 -9.96
N LYS A 103 -1.85 -12.85 -10.32
CA LYS A 103 -2.44 -13.97 -11.10
C LYS A 103 -3.58 -14.63 -10.33
N LEU A 104 -3.41 -14.88 -9.03
CA LEU A 104 -4.45 -15.44 -8.17
C LEU A 104 -5.70 -14.56 -8.18
N LEU A 105 -5.57 -13.26 -7.86
CA LEU A 105 -6.69 -12.32 -7.86
C LEU A 105 -7.38 -12.26 -9.23
N ARG A 106 -6.59 -12.13 -10.30
CA ARG A 106 -7.11 -12.08 -11.67
C ARG A 106 -7.94 -13.32 -12.00
N SER A 107 -7.50 -14.51 -11.58
CA SER A 107 -8.22 -15.76 -11.82
C SER A 107 -9.49 -15.92 -10.96
N SER A 108 -9.53 -15.26 -9.80
CA SER A 108 -10.68 -15.25 -8.89
C SER A 108 -11.80 -14.30 -9.33
N ILE A 109 -11.48 -13.24 -10.08
CA ILE A 109 -12.49 -12.31 -10.61
C ILE A 109 -13.26 -12.98 -11.75
N ARG A 110 -14.53 -13.29 -11.50
CA ARG A 110 -15.44 -13.97 -12.45
C ARG A 110 -16.41 -13.02 -13.14
N ALA A 111 -16.79 -11.92 -12.49
CA ALA A 111 -17.77 -10.99 -13.01
C ALA A 111 -17.22 -10.14 -14.17
N LYS A 112 -17.89 -10.20 -15.34
CA LYS A 112 -17.53 -9.41 -16.53
C LYS A 112 -17.61 -7.89 -16.31
N ALA A 113 -18.38 -7.44 -15.34
CA ALA A 113 -18.51 -6.03 -14.97
C ALA A 113 -17.30 -5.51 -14.18
N VAL A 114 -16.41 -6.40 -13.73
CA VAL A 114 -15.21 -6.06 -12.98
C VAL A 114 -14.02 -5.97 -13.92
N SER A 115 -13.38 -4.82 -13.96
CA SER A 115 -12.07 -4.62 -14.58
C SER A 115 -10.99 -4.63 -13.51
N TYR A 116 -9.90 -5.34 -13.76
CA TYR A 116 -8.77 -5.40 -12.83
C TYR A 116 -7.58 -4.64 -13.41
N LYS A 117 -7.06 -3.68 -12.63
CA LYS A 117 -5.84 -2.94 -12.91
C LYS A 117 -4.85 -3.21 -11.78
N TRP A 118 -3.59 -3.43 -12.10
CA TRP A 118 -2.52 -3.55 -11.11
C TRP A 118 -1.35 -2.67 -11.50
N HIS A 119 -0.61 -2.24 -10.50
CA HIS A 119 0.56 -1.39 -10.70
C HIS A 119 1.71 -2.20 -11.28
N ASP A 120 2.54 -1.53 -12.09
CA ASP A 120 3.81 -2.08 -12.57
C ASP A 120 4.72 -2.42 -11.39
N SER A 121 5.31 -3.62 -11.45
CA SER A 121 6.15 -4.13 -10.38
C SER A 121 7.43 -3.32 -10.22
N ASP A 122 8.01 -2.87 -11.33
CA ASP A 122 9.38 -2.39 -11.36
C ASP A 122 9.49 -0.98 -10.78
N THR A 123 8.53 -0.11 -11.11
CA THR A 123 8.40 1.20 -10.46
C THR A 123 8.21 1.08 -8.95
N SER A 124 7.36 0.16 -8.48
CA SER A 124 7.07 -0.02 -7.04
C SER A 124 8.28 -0.59 -6.28
N PHE A 125 9.06 -1.45 -6.94
CA PHE A 125 10.31 -1.96 -6.42
C PHE A 125 11.33 -0.84 -6.24
N LEU A 126 11.55 -0.02 -7.27
CA LEU A 126 12.46 1.12 -7.18
C LEU A 126 11.99 2.12 -6.12
N GLU A 127 10.69 2.36 -6.00
CA GLU A 127 10.12 3.20 -4.95
C GLU A 127 10.46 2.67 -3.55
N ALA A 128 10.40 1.36 -3.33
CA ALA A 128 10.81 0.74 -2.08
C ALA A 128 12.31 0.93 -1.81
N VAL A 129 13.16 0.74 -2.82
CA VAL A 129 14.61 0.95 -2.70
C VAL A 129 14.92 2.39 -2.33
N LEU A 130 14.40 3.36 -3.08
CA LEU A 130 14.71 4.78 -2.88
C LEU A 130 14.14 5.32 -1.57
N SER A 131 12.88 4.96 -1.23
CA SER A 131 12.27 5.43 0.03
C SER A 131 12.92 4.85 1.27
N ARG A 132 13.63 3.71 1.15
CA ARG A 132 14.32 3.04 2.25
C ARG A 132 15.85 3.13 2.16
N GLY A 133 16.34 3.94 1.22
CA GLY A 133 17.75 4.13 0.95
C GLY A 133 18.46 4.89 2.06
N ASP A 134 19.77 4.65 2.17
CA ASP A 134 20.66 5.50 2.98
C ASP A 134 21.45 6.47 2.10
N ARG A 135 22.41 7.18 2.70
CA ARG A 135 23.24 8.18 2.01
C ARG A 135 23.95 7.65 0.76
N ARG A 136 24.17 6.33 0.66
CA ARG A 136 24.78 5.70 -0.53
C ARG A 136 23.90 5.82 -1.77
N MET A 137 22.58 6.02 -1.62
CA MET A 137 21.68 6.25 -2.76
C MET A 137 21.99 7.52 -3.54
N GLY A 138 22.66 8.51 -2.94
CA GLY A 138 23.08 9.70 -3.66
C GLY A 138 23.93 9.36 -4.89
N ARG A 139 24.83 8.39 -4.78
CA ARG A 139 25.68 7.94 -5.91
C ARG A 139 24.87 7.21 -6.98
N VAL A 140 23.89 6.40 -6.58
CA VAL A 140 23.01 5.68 -7.51
C VAL A 140 22.14 6.65 -8.28
N LEU A 141 21.54 7.64 -7.60
CA LEU A 141 20.73 8.69 -8.23
C LEU A 141 21.54 9.47 -9.27
N GLU A 142 22.77 9.85 -8.93
CA GLU A 142 23.67 10.53 -9.86
C GLU A 142 24.03 9.65 -11.07
N ALA A 143 24.39 8.39 -10.84
CA ALA A 143 24.74 7.45 -11.90
C ALA A 143 23.55 7.18 -12.85
N ALA A 144 22.35 6.96 -12.30
CA ALA A 144 21.13 6.77 -13.07
C ALA A 144 20.82 8.00 -13.94
N TRP A 145 20.91 9.21 -13.36
CA TRP A 145 20.72 10.46 -14.10
C TRP A 145 21.75 10.63 -15.23
N ARG A 146 23.04 10.38 -14.97
CA ARG A 146 24.10 10.42 -16.01
C ARG A 146 23.84 9.44 -17.15
N ARG A 147 23.16 8.32 -16.88
CA ARG A 147 22.74 7.31 -17.85
C ARG A 147 21.45 7.67 -18.60
N GLY A 148 20.81 8.79 -18.25
CA GLY A 148 19.63 9.31 -18.92
C GLY A 148 18.30 9.01 -18.23
N ALA A 149 18.31 8.44 -17.02
CA ALA A 149 17.08 8.28 -16.22
C ALA A 149 16.47 9.66 -15.95
N LYS A 150 15.20 9.82 -16.33
CA LYS A 150 14.43 11.06 -16.21
C LYS A 150 12.95 10.74 -16.29
N MET A 151 12.13 11.50 -15.57
CA MET A 151 10.67 11.36 -15.60
C MET A 151 10.20 9.92 -15.29
N ASP A 152 10.91 9.21 -14.39
CA ASP A 152 10.63 7.82 -14.01
C ASP A 152 9.25 7.61 -13.36
N ALA A 153 8.53 8.69 -13.02
CA ALA A 153 7.14 8.63 -12.57
C ALA A 153 6.12 8.36 -13.70
N TRP A 154 6.54 8.50 -14.96
CA TRP A 154 5.73 8.22 -16.15
C TRP A 154 6.24 6.95 -16.81
N GLN A 155 5.34 5.96 -16.99
CA GLN A 155 5.71 4.63 -17.49
C GLN A 155 6.46 4.68 -18.83
N ASP A 156 6.12 5.62 -19.72
CA ASP A 156 6.76 5.77 -21.04
C ASP A 156 8.25 6.16 -20.97
N TYR A 157 8.72 6.67 -19.83
CA TYR A 157 10.11 7.10 -19.62
C TYR A 157 10.85 6.23 -18.60
N TYR A 158 10.15 5.29 -17.96
CA TYR A 158 10.74 4.46 -16.93
C TYR A 158 11.55 3.32 -17.54
N HIS A 159 12.85 3.27 -17.19
CA HIS A 159 13.77 2.25 -17.68
C HIS A 159 14.52 1.60 -16.53
N LEU A 160 14.02 0.45 -16.04
CA LEU A 160 14.63 -0.28 -14.93
C LEU A 160 16.11 -0.63 -15.19
N ASP A 161 16.48 -0.93 -16.44
CA ASP A 161 17.86 -1.30 -16.81
C ASP A 161 18.88 -0.18 -16.49
N LEU A 162 18.49 1.10 -16.63
CA LEU A 162 19.35 2.23 -16.27
C LEU A 162 19.64 2.26 -14.77
N TRP A 163 18.63 1.93 -13.97
CA TRP A 163 18.75 1.84 -12.52
C TRP A 163 19.59 0.63 -12.10
N GLN A 164 19.36 -0.54 -12.69
CA GLN A 164 20.16 -1.74 -12.42
C GLN A 164 21.65 -1.50 -12.71
N ALA A 165 21.97 -0.89 -13.86
CA ALA A 165 23.35 -0.53 -14.19
C ALA A 165 23.96 0.49 -13.20
N ALA A 166 23.16 1.44 -12.71
CA ALA A 166 23.60 2.40 -11.70
C ALA A 166 23.87 1.75 -10.33
N PHE A 167 23.04 0.77 -9.93
CA PHE A 167 23.25 -0.03 -8.74
C PHE A 167 24.53 -0.87 -8.83
N GLU A 168 24.75 -1.53 -9.96
CA GLU A 168 25.96 -2.32 -10.23
C GLU A 168 27.22 -1.47 -10.18
N GLU A 169 27.22 -0.32 -10.87
CA GLU A 169 28.34 0.65 -10.86
C GLU A 169 28.67 1.13 -9.43
N CYS A 170 27.65 1.33 -8.60
CA CYS A 170 27.82 1.77 -7.22
C CYS A 170 28.18 0.64 -6.24
N GLY A 171 28.16 -0.62 -6.70
CA GLY A 171 28.36 -1.81 -5.87
C GLY A 171 27.28 -1.97 -4.80
N LEU A 172 26.03 -1.63 -5.12
CA LEU A 172 24.91 -1.70 -4.18
C LEU A 172 23.84 -2.67 -4.69
N ASP A 173 23.43 -3.59 -3.83
CA ASP A 173 22.31 -4.47 -4.10
C ASP A 173 20.98 -3.74 -3.78
N PRO A 174 20.07 -3.54 -4.75
CA PRO A 174 18.76 -2.96 -4.47
C PRO A 174 17.89 -3.84 -3.56
N ALA A 175 18.02 -5.17 -3.61
CA ALA A 175 17.24 -6.08 -2.77
C ALA A 175 17.57 -5.93 -1.28
N PHE A 176 18.82 -5.57 -0.94
CA PHE A 176 19.21 -5.18 0.43
C PHE A 176 18.33 -4.06 1.00
N TYR A 177 17.85 -3.13 0.17
CA TYR A 177 17.01 -2.03 0.64
C TYR A 177 15.53 -2.43 0.66
N ALA A 178 15.03 -3.08 -0.39
CA ALA A 178 13.60 -3.36 -0.56
C ALA A 178 13.13 -4.64 0.15
N ASN A 179 13.85 -5.76 0.00
CA ASN A 179 13.33 -7.11 0.28
C ASN A 179 13.79 -7.73 1.61
N ARG A 180 14.52 -6.98 2.45
CA ARG A 180 14.88 -7.46 3.79
C ARG A 180 13.95 -6.93 4.87
N VAL A 181 13.68 -7.80 5.84
CA VAL A 181 13.15 -7.39 7.14
C VAL A 181 14.27 -6.67 7.89
N ARG A 182 13.91 -5.61 8.61
CA ARG A 182 14.82 -4.87 9.47
C ARG A 182 14.54 -5.20 10.92
N GLU A 183 15.59 -5.30 11.72
CA GLU A 183 15.47 -5.61 13.14
C GLU A 183 14.92 -4.41 13.93
N LYS A 184 14.28 -4.70 15.07
CA LYS A 184 13.68 -3.69 15.94
C LYS A 184 14.66 -2.56 16.29
N ASP A 185 15.86 -2.93 16.68
CA ASP A 185 16.90 -2.04 17.17
C ASP A 185 17.87 -1.57 16.06
N GLU A 186 17.57 -1.89 14.79
CA GLU A 186 18.34 -1.41 13.66
C GLU A 186 18.25 0.12 13.54
N ILE A 187 19.39 0.78 13.35
CA ILE A 187 19.42 2.21 13.05
C ILE A 187 18.90 2.42 11.62
N LEU A 188 17.66 2.90 11.51
CA LEU A 188 17.03 3.17 10.21
C LEU A 188 17.62 4.45 9.58
N PRO A 189 17.89 4.47 8.26
CA PRO A 189 18.48 5.63 7.58
C PRO A 189 17.73 6.96 7.76
N TRP A 190 16.41 6.88 7.93
CA TRP A 190 15.53 8.03 8.13
C TRP A 190 15.32 8.39 9.61
N SER A 191 15.96 7.71 10.56
CA SER A 191 15.79 7.98 12.01
C SER A 191 16.21 9.38 12.43
N MET A 192 17.01 10.07 11.62
CA MET A 192 17.39 11.47 11.83
C MET A 192 16.26 12.47 11.56
N ILE A 193 15.17 12.03 10.93
CA ILE A 193 13.99 12.83 10.62
C ILE A 193 12.91 12.50 11.65
N SER A 194 12.28 13.52 12.24
CA SER A 194 11.12 13.33 13.11
C SER A 194 9.84 13.62 12.35
N SER A 195 8.91 12.66 12.35
CA SER A 195 7.52 12.87 11.94
C SER A 195 6.62 13.31 13.11
N GLY A 196 7.19 13.50 14.31
CA GLY A 196 6.45 13.67 15.56
C GLY A 196 5.92 12.37 16.16
N VAL A 197 5.93 11.26 15.43
CA VAL A 197 5.53 9.95 15.95
C VAL A 197 6.76 9.17 16.42
N SER A 198 6.71 8.68 17.66
CA SER A 198 7.80 7.93 18.27
C SER A 198 7.97 6.55 17.64
N GLN A 199 9.23 6.11 17.52
CA GLN A 199 9.55 4.80 16.98
C GLN A 199 8.99 3.67 17.86
N LYS A 200 8.97 3.85 19.19
CA LYS A 200 8.34 2.94 20.15
C LYS A 200 6.84 2.75 19.87
N PHE A 201 6.14 3.83 19.55
CA PHE A 201 4.74 3.75 19.15
C PHE A 201 4.59 2.95 17.84
N LEU A 202 5.36 3.27 16.80
CA LEU A 202 5.29 2.56 15.51
C LEU A 202 5.56 1.06 15.67
N TRP A 203 6.50 0.67 16.52
CA TRP A 203 6.77 -0.73 16.81
C TRP A 203 5.58 -1.42 17.51
N ARG A 204 4.94 -0.75 18.47
CA ARG A 204 3.74 -1.27 19.12
C ARG A 204 2.58 -1.41 18.13
N GLU A 205 2.41 -0.45 17.22
CA GLU A 205 1.39 -0.54 16.17
C GLU A 205 1.68 -1.70 15.20
N ARG A 206 2.96 -1.98 14.92
CA ARG A 206 3.37 -3.18 14.19
C ARG A 206 2.90 -4.45 14.91
N GLU A 207 3.20 -4.58 16.20
CA GLU A 207 2.79 -5.75 17.00
C GLU A 207 1.27 -5.92 17.02
N ARG A 208 0.51 -4.82 17.13
CA ARG A 208 -0.96 -4.82 17.04
C ARG A 208 -1.45 -5.26 15.66
N ALA A 209 -0.82 -4.79 14.59
CA ALA A 209 -1.14 -5.18 13.22
C ALA A 209 -1.01 -6.70 13.02
N TYR A 210 0.05 -7.32 13.53
CA TYR A 210 0.21 -8.79 13.49
C TYR A 210 -0.82 -9.55 14.31
N GLN A 211 -1.47 -8.90 15.27
CA GLN A 211 -2.57 -9.46 16.06
C GLN A 211 -3.95 -9.12 15.46
N GLY A 212 -4.01 -8.36 14.37
CA GLY A 212 -5.26 -7.86 13.79
C GLY A 212 -6.01 -6.87 14.68
N LEU A 213 -5.32 -6.19 15.60
CA LEU A 213 -5.92 -5.25 16.54
C LEU A 213 -5.86 -3.82 16.00
N THR A 214 -7.02 -3.17 15.87
CA THR A 214 -7.11 -1.76 15.48
C THR A 214 -6.81 -0.82 16.63
N THR A 215 -6.30 0.37 16.30
CA THR A 215 -6.05 1.44 17.27
C THR A 215 -7.19 2.46 17.22
N PRO A 216 -7.83 2.78 18.37
CA PRO A 216 -8.95 3.71 18.42
C PRO A 216 -8.59 5.11 17.92
N ASP A 217 -9.62 5.86 17.50
CA ASP A 217 -9.49 7.26 17.11
C ASP A 217 -9.02 8.12 18.31
N CYS A 218 -8.12 9.08 18.04
CA CYS A 218 -7.55 9.95 19.08
C CYS A 218 -8.61 10.80 19.82
N ARG A 219 -9.80 11.02 19.23
CA ARG A 219 -10.94 11.67 19.88
C ARG A 219 -11.55 10.85 21.01
N GLN A 220 -11.45 9.52 20.91
CA GLN A 220 -11.93 8.60 21.94
C GLN A 220 -10.88 8.41 23.02
N SER A 221 -9.63 8.20 22.62
CA SER A 221 -8.52 8.02 23.56
C SER A 221 -7.17 8.32 22.91
N CYS A 222 -6.29 9.00 23.64
CA CYS A 222 -4.92 9.27 23.16
C CYS A 222 -4.13 7.96 23.07
N SER A 223 -3.63 7.65 21.87
CA SER A 223 -2.83 6.43 21.64
C SER A 223 -1.35 6.57 22.02
N GLY A 224 -0.92 7.76 22.49
CA GLY A 224 0.44 8.00 22.95
C GLY A 224 1.50 7.95 21.84
N CYS A 225 1.17 8.49 20.66
CA CYS A 225 2.08 8.48 19.51
C CYS A 225 3.30 9.40 19.67
N GLY A 226 3.21 10.43 20.51
CA GLY A 226 4.26 11.44 20.73
C GLY A 226 4.08 12.72 19.92
N ALA A 227 3.05 12.80 19.06
CA ALA A 227 2.80 13.97 18.21
C ALA A 227 2.53 15.26 19.01
N ASN A 228 2.08 15.14 20.27
CA ASN A 228 1.92 16.28 21.17
C ASN A 228 3.22 17.05 21.42
N CYS A 229 4.39 16.41 21.29
CA CYS A 229 5.67 17.09 21.41
C CYS A 229 5.87 18.17 20.32
N LEU A 230 5.17 18.07 19.18
CA LEU A 230 5.20 19.09 18.13
C LEU A 230 4.50 20.40 18.54
N ILE A 231 3.63 20.34 19.56
CA ILE A 231 2.84 21.47 20.07
C ILE A 231 3.17 21.78 21.53
N GLY A 232 4.42 21.57 21.95
CA GLY A 232 4.86 21.89 23.31
C GLY A 232 4.40 20.91 24.39
N GLY A 233 3.92 19.72 24.01
CA GLY A 233 3.47 18.67 24.93
C GLY A 233 2.00 18.75 25.32
N GLU A 234 1.26 19.74 24.79
CA GLU A 234 -0.16 19.93 25.04
C GLU A 234 -1.04 18.83 24.42
N LYS A 235 -2.32 18.78 24.80
CA LYS A 235 -3.26 17.85 24.19
C LYS A 235 -3.41 18.18 22.70
N CYS A 236 -3.22 17.19 21.82
CA CYS A 236 -3.46 17.36 20.39
C CYS A 236 -4.92 17.79 20.12
N ASP A 237 -5.09 18.70 19.18
CA ASP A 237 -6.40 19.10 18.65
C ASP A 237 -6.80 18.10 17.55
N VAL A 238 -7.60 17.10 17.93
CA VAL A 238 -8.01 15.94 17.10
C VAL A 238 -9.52 15.84 16.99
#